data_AF-A0A379GD79-F1
#
_entry.id   AF-A0A379GD79-F1
#
_cell.length_a   1.000
_cell.length_b   1.000
_cell.length_c   1.000
_cell.angle_alpha   90.00
_cell.angle_beta   90.00
_cell.angle_gamma   90.00
#
_symmetry.space_group_name_H-M   'P 1'
#
loop_
_entity.id
_entity.type
_entity.pdbx_description
1 polymer ?
#
loop_
_entity_poly.entity_id
_entity_poly.type
_entity_poly.pdbx_seq_one_letter_code
_entity_poly.pdbx_strand_id
1 'polypeptide(L)'
;MTQLSRFGQKFARHSGISRLMQDLNEGIRTPEAVMLGGGNPAHIPEMDSYFHQLLQEMVNNGSLSDAVCNYDGPQGKDAMLNALAICLKEKLGWNISAKNIALTNGSQSAFFYLFNLLGGQSAEGKKRKFFFPSLRNILDMPMPD
;
A
#
# COMPACT_ATOMS: atom_id res chain seq x y z
N MET A 1 25.96 -5.80 20.89
CA MET A 1 24.52 -6.04 20.62
C MET A 1 23.79 -4.71 20.68
N THR A 2 23.04 -4.35 19.65
CA THR A 2 22.25 -3.12 19.63
C THR A 2 21.00 -3.30 20.50
N GLN A 3 20.81 -2.43 21.50
CA GLN A 3 19.63 -2.49 22.38
C GLN A 3 18.45 -1.81 21.69
N LEU A 4 17.47 -2.61 21.24
CA LEU A 4 16.25 -2.10 20.60
C LEU A 4 15.15 -1.80 21.63
N SER A 5 14.33 -0.78 21.34
CA SER A 5 13.09 -0.52 22.08
C SER A 5 12.10 -1.68 21.96
N ARG A 6 11.09 -1.74 22.83
CA ARG A 6 10.02 -2.77 22.73
C ARG A 6 9.32 -2.75 21.37
N PHE A 7 9.15 -1.57 20.78
CA PHE A 7 8.64 -1.43 19.42
C PHE A 7 9.61 -2.04 18.40
N GLY A 8 10.89 -1.67 18.43
CA GLY A 8 11.91 -2.22 17.53
C GLY A 8 12.05 -3.74 17.64
N GLN A 9 11.99 -4.28 18.85
CA GLN A 9 12.00 -5.74 19.09
C GLN A 9 10.82 -6.44 18.43
N LYS A 10 9.64 -5.82 18.37
CA LYS A 10 8.46 -6.42 17.71
C LYS A 10 8.70 -6.63 16.21
N PHE A 11 9.36 -5.68 15.54
CA PHE A 11 9.65 -5.76 14.10
C PHE A 11 10.89 -6.60 13.79
N ALA A 12 11.86 -6.66 14.70
CA ALA A 12 13.06 -7.48 14.54
C ALA A 12 12.84 -8.97 14.78
N ARG A 13 11.67 -9.38 15.28
CA ARG A 13 11.33 -10.79 15.51
C ARG A 13 11.22 -11.52 14.17
N HIS A 14 11.97 -12.61 14.04
CA HIS A 14 11.77 -13.56 12.97
C HIS A 14 10.38 -14.20 13.10
N SER A 15 9.53 -13.95 12.10
CA SER A 15 8.21 -14.56 11.98
C SER A 15 8.18 -15.49 10.76
N GLY A 16 7.21 -16.40 10.70
CA GLY A 16 7.01 -17.25 9.52
C GLY A 16 6.81 -16.43 8.24
N ILE A 17 6.11 -15.29 8.33
CA ILE A 17 5.92 -14.36 7.21
C ILE A 17 7.24 -13.74 6.77
N SER A 18 8.10 -13.35 7.72
CA SER A 18 9.41 -12.76 7.40
C SER A 18 10.29 -13.74 6.62
N ARG A 19 10.25 -15.03 6.97
CA ARG A 19 10.96 -16.09 6.25
C ARG A 19 10.35 -16.32 4.86
N LEU A 20 9.02 -16.42 4.76
CA LEU A 20 8.34 -16.54 3.47
C LEU A 20 8.70 -15.39 2.51
N MET A 21 8.74 -14.14 3.01
CA MET A 21 9.14 -13.00 2.19
C MET A 21 10.59 -13.07 1.72
N GLN A 22 11.49 -13.67 2.50
CA GLN A 22 12.88 -13.95 2.06
C GLN A 22 12.88 -14.98 0.92
N ASP A 23 12.17 -16.09 1.11
CA ASP A 23 12.05 -17.16 0.11
C ASP A 23 11.44 -16.64 -1.20
N LEU A 24 10.40 -15.79 -1.13
CA LEU A 24 9.79 -15.15 -2.30
C LEU A 24 10.78 -14.24 -3.04
N ASN A 25 11.59 -13.46 -2.33
CA ASN A 25 12.59 -12.58 -2.94
C ASN A 25 13.74 -13.36 -3.60
N GLU A 26 14.14 -14.50 -3.02
CA GLU A 26 15.11 -15.42 -3.63
C GLU A 26 14.53 -16.09 -4.88
N GLY A 27 13.27 -16.54 -4.81
CA GLY A 27 12.56 -17.15 -5.94
C GLY A 27 12.41 -16.22 -7.15
N ILE A 28 12.11 -14.93 -6.94
CA ILE A 28 12.02 -13.93 -8.02
C ILE A 28 13.34 -13.81 -8.80
N ARG A 29 14.48 -14.07 -8.17
CA ARG A 29 15.81 -13.93 -8.77
C ARG A 29 16.35 -15.22 -9.37
N THR A 30 15.61 -16.33 -9.26
CA THR A 30 16.02 -17.65 -9.72
C THR A 30 15.38 -17.92 -11.09
N PRO A 31 16.15 -18.02 -12.19
CA PRO A 31 15.60 -18.11 -13.55
C PRO A 31 14.70 -19.34 -13.81
N GLU A 32 14.97 -20.45 -13.13
CA GLU A 32 14.24 -21.72 -13.28
C GLU A 32 12.99 -21.80 -12.37
N ALA A 33 12.80 -20.82 -11.48
CA ALA A 33 11.70 -20.83 -10.53
C ALA A 33 10.41 -20.30 -11.18
N VAL A 34 9.33 -21.08 -11.12
CA VAL A 34 7.99 -20.61 -11.49
C VAL A 34 7.40 -19.82 -10.32
N MET A 35 7.52 -18.49 -10.39
CA MET A 35 7.12 -17.59 -9.31
C MET A 35 5.62 -17.23 -9.37
N LEU A 36 4.79 -17.95 -8.60
CA LEU A 36 3.34 -17.69 -8.48
C LEU A 36 2.91 -17.07 -7.14
N GLY A 37 3.86 -16.85 -6.22
CA GLY A 37 3.58 -16.31 -4.88
C GLY A 37 3.67 -14.78 -4.77
N GLY A 38 4.03 -14.09 -5.86
CA GLY A 38 4.19 -12.64 -5.89
C GLY A 38 2.86 -11.90 -6.07
N GLY A 39 2.84 -10.62 -5.68
CA GLY A 39 1.69 -9.72 -5.88
C GLY A 39 1.94 -8.60 -6.89
N ASN A 40 3.02 -8.67 -7.68
CA ASN A 40 3.34 -7.66 -8.69
C ASN A 40 2.34 -7.77 -9.85
N PRO A 41 1.87 -6.63 -10.39
CA PRO A 41 1.01 -6.64 -11.57
C PRO A 41 1.76 -7.16 -12.81
N ALA A 42 1.01 -7.60 -13.81
CA ALA A 42 1.57 -8.01 -15.09
C ALA A 42 2.06 -6.80 -15.91
N HIS A 43 3.09 -7.03 -16.73
CA HIS A 43 3.49 -6.10 -17.78
C HIS A 43 2.56 -6.26 -18.99
N ILE A 44 1.69 -5.29 -19.19
CA ILE A 44 0.74 -5.26 -20.31
C ILE A 44 1.32 -4.30 -21.36
N PRO A 45 1.65 -4.76 -22.58
CA PRO A 45 2.40 -3.97 -23.58
C PRO A 45 1.78 -2.60 -23.89
N GLU A 46 0.45 -2.53 -23.94
CA GLU A 46 -0.29 -1.30 -24.18
C GLU A 46 -0.13 -0.30 -23.04
N MET A 47 -0.12 -0.78 -21.78
CA MET A 47 0.11 0.05 -20.60
C MET A 47 1.56 0.52 -20.52
N ASP A 48 2.52 -0.34 -20.83
CA ASP A 48 3.93 0.03 -20.88
C ASP A 48 4.17 1.13 -21.92
N SER A 49 3.60 0.97 -23.12
CA SER A 49 3.66 1.99 -24.19
C SER A 49 3.04 3.32 -23.76
N TYR A 50 1.88 3.27 -23.11
CA TYR A 50 1.21 4.45 -22.57
C TYR A 50 2.06 5.18 -21.53
N PHE A 51 2.65 4.45 -20.57
CA PHE A 51 3.50 5.07 -19.55
C PHE A 51 4.77 5.68 -20.15
N HIS A 52 5.37 5.05 -21.15
CA HIS A 52 6.51 5.61 -21.86
C HIS A 52 6.16 6.95 -22.54
N GLN A 53 5.04 7.01 -23.25
CA GLN A 53 4.59 8.25 -23.88
C GLN A 53 4.30 9.33 -22.83
N LEU A 54 3.57 8.99 -21.76
CA LEU A 54 3.23 9.93 -20.70
C LEU A 54 4.48 10.51 -20.04
N LEU A 55 5.47 9.68 -19.73
CA LEU A 55 6.73 10.15 -19.13
C LEU A 55 7.49 11.09 -20.07
N GLN A 56 7.52 10.80 -21.38
CA GLN A 56 8.13 11.69 -22.38
C GLN A 56 7.41 13.05 -22.44
N GLU A 57 6.08 13.05 -22.44
CA GLU A 57 5.28 14.28 -22.40
C GLU A 57 5.56 15.09 -21.13
N MET A 58 5.63 14.42 -19.97
CA MET A 58 5.92 15.06 -18.69
C MET A 58 7.34 15.63 -18.59
N VAL A 59 8.32 15.01 -19.26
CA VAL A 59 9.67 15.56 -19.40
C VAL A 59 9.63 16.82 -20.27
N ASN A 60 8.99 16.75 -21.43
CA ASN A 60 8.96 17.83 -22.40
C ASN A 60 8.24 19.08 -21.88
N ASN A 61 7.20 18.91 -21.05
CA ASN A 61 6.45 20.02 -20.46
C ASN A 61 6.94 20.45 -19.07
N GLY A 62 8.00 19.82 -18.54
CA GLY A 62 8.61 20.14 -17.24
C GLY A 62 7.87 19.61 -16.00
N SER A 63 6.67 19.05 -16.16
CA SER A 63 5.85 18.57 -15.02
C SER A 63 6.50 17.41 -14.26
N LEU A 64 7.35 16.60 -14.90
CA LEU A 64 8.12 15.57 -14.21
C LEU A 64 9.13 16.19 -13.24
N SER A 65 9.87 17.22 -13.68
CA SER A 65 10.81 17.95 -12.83
C SER A 65 10.10 18.57 -11.64
N ASP A 66 8.94 19.19 -11.87
CA ASP A 66 8.12 19.76 -10.81
C ASP A 66 7.66 18.70 -9.79
N ALA A 67 7.36 17.49 -10.24
CA ALA A 67 6.92 16.38 -9.38
C ALA A 67 8.05 15.76 -8.56
N VAL A 68 9.28 15.73 -9.08
CA VAL A 68 10.42 15.08 -8.42
C VAL A 68 11.25 16.04 -7.56
N CYS A 69 11.32 17.32 -7.94
CA CYS A 69 12.18 18.31 -7.28
C CYS A 69 11.49 19.12 -6.17
N ASN A 70 10.16 19.02 -6.04
CA ASN A 70 9.41 19.74 -5.02
C ASN A 70 8.74 18.78 -4.03
N TYR A 71 8.71 19.16 -2.75
CA TYR A 71 7.93 18.46 -1.75
C TYR A 71 6.44 18.79 -1.89
N ASP A 72 5.61 17.76 -1.82
CA ASP A 72 4.16 17.91 -1.68
C ASP A 72 3.78 18.32 -0.25
N GLY A 73 2.56 18.83 -0.08
CA GLY A 73 1.97 19.07 1.24
C GLY A 73 1.82 17.78 2.06
N PRO A 74 1.58 17.87 3.38
CA PRO A 74 1.51 16.71 4.27
C PRO A 74 0.35 15.73 3.97
N GLN A 75 -0.64 16.14 3.17
CA GLN A 75 -1.75 15.29 2.69
C GLN A 75 -1.51 14.70 1.28
N GLY A 76 -0.38 15.05 0.65
CA GLY A 76 -0.07 14.78 -0.75
C GLY A 76 -0.26 16.01 -1.65
N LYS A 77 -0.07 15.85 -2.96
CA LYS A 77 -0.23 16.92 -3.94
C LYS A 77 -1.69 17.36 -4.06
N ASP A 78 -1.99 18.63 -3.77
CA ASP A 78 -3.35 19.19 -3.83
C ASP A 78 -4.03 18.95 -5.19
N ALA A 79 -3.27 19.04 -6.28
CA ALA A 79 -3.77 18.75 -7.63
C ALA A 79 -4.32 17.32 -7.75
N MET A 80 -3.62 16.33 -7.15
CA MET A 80 -4.03 14.93 -7.18
C MET A 80 -5.27 14.69 -6.30
N LEU A 81 -5.32 15.27 -5.10
CA LEU A 81 -6.46 15.14 -4.20
C LEU A 81 -7.75 15.69 -4.83
N ASN A 82 -7.66 16.85 -5.47
CA ASN A 82 -8.78 17.46 -6.18
C ASN A 82 -9.22 16.63 -7.39
N ALA A 83 -8.26 16.14 -8.20
CA ALA A 83 -8.56 15.28 -9.34
C ALA A 83 -9.26 13.98 -8.93
N LEU A 84 -8.82 13.34 -7.84
CA LEU A 84 -9.46 12.14 -7.29
C LEU A 84 -10.90 12.41 -6.81
N ALA A 85 -11.13 13.52 -6.09
CA ALA A 85 -12.46 13.87 -5.62
C ALA A 85 -13.43 14.10 -6.79
N ILE A 86 -12.99 14.79 -7.85
CA ILE A 86 -13.77 14.98 -9.08
C ILE A 86 -14.07 13.64 -9.75
N CYS A 87 -13.05 12.81 -9.96
CA CYS A 87 -13.21 11.49 -10.60
C CYS A 87 -14.20 10.60 -9.85
N LEU A 88 -14.11 10.53 -8.52
CA LEU A 88 -15.02 9.72 -7.70
C LEU A 88 -16.45 10.27 -7.72
N LYS A 89 -16.62 11.59 -7.76
CA LYS A 89 -17.94 12.21 -7.93
C LYS A 89 -18.53 11.89 -9.30
N GLU A 90 -17.76 11.98 -10.38
CA GLU A 90 -18.22 11.73 -11.74
C GLU A 90 -18.55 10.25 -11.99
N LYS A 91 -17.70 9.34 -11.49
CA LYS A 91 -17.84 7.89 -11.73
C LYS A 91 -18.84 7.22 -10.79
N LEU A 92 -18.90 7.65 -9.54
CA LEU A 92 -19.66 6.98 -8.48
C LEU A 92 -20.73 7.86 -7.83
N GLY A 93 -20.82 9.15 -8.18
CA GLY A 93 -21.79 10.08 -7.59
C GLY A 93 -21.46 10.49 -6.16
N TRP A 94 -20.25 10.24 -5.66
CA TRP A 94 -19.90 10.48 -4.27
C TRP A 94 -19.73 11.98 -3.96
N ASN A 95 -20.41 12.46 -2.93
CA ASN A 95 -20.28 13.83 -2.45
C ASN A 95 -19.10 13.96 -1.47
N ILE A 96 -17.88 13.86 -2.00
CA ILE A 96 -16.63 14.01 -1.25
C ILE A 96 -15.77 15.14 -1.82
N SER A 97 -14.83 15.61 -1.01
CA SER A 97 -13.86 16.65 -1.37
C SER A 97 -12.44 16.16 -1.09
N ALA A 98 -11.44 16.94 -1.49
CA ALA A 98 -10.04 16.68 -1.14
C ALA A 98 -9.82 16.46 0.38
N LYS A 99 -10.64 17.08 1.25
CA LYS A 99 -10.58 16.91 2.72
C LYS A 99 -10.90 15.48 3.19
N ASN A 100 -11.51 14.67 2.34
CA ASN A 100 -11.87 13.27 2.64
C ASN A 100 -10.82 12.28 2.14
N ILE A 101 -9.75 12.75 1.48
CA ILE A 101 -8.76 11.92 0.80
C ILE A 101 -7.38 12.21 1.40
N ALA A 102 -6.60 11.17 1.68
CA ALA A 102 -5.21 11.29 2.08
C ALA A 102 -4.37 10.33 1.24
N LEU A 103 -3.23 10.79 0.73
CA LEU A 103 -2.27 9.95 0.02
C LEU A 103 -1.29 9.33 1.02
N THR A 104 -0.96 8.06 0.81
CA THR A 104 0.03 7.32 1.59
C THR A 104 0.99 6.61 0.65
N ASN A 105 2.13 6.16 1.19
CA ASN A 105 3.10 5.35 0.46
C ASN A 105 2.56 3.91 0.31
N GLY A 106 1.54 3.75 -0.53
CA GLY A 106 0.83 2.50 -0.77
C GLY A 106 -0.12 2.07 0.36
N SER A 107 -0.94 1.06 0.07
CA SER A 107 -1.99 0.59 0.98
C SER A 107 -1.46 0.01 2.30
N GLN A 108 -0.26 -0.59 2.31
CA GLN A 108 0.35 -1.12 3.54
C GLN A 108 0.58 -0.04 4.60
N SER A 109 1.07 1.14 4.20
CA SER A 109 1.25 2.27 5.12
C SER A 109 -0.10 2.85 5.57
N ALA A 110 -1.10 2.92 4.69
CA ALA A 110 -2.47 3.30 5.07
C ALA A 110 -3.04 2.38 6.16
N PHE A 111 -2.96 1.06 5.98
CA PHE A 111 -3.41 0.10 7.00
C PHE A 111 -2.60 0.21 8.29
N PHE A 112 -1.29 0.44 8.20
CA PHE A 112 -0.47 0.69 9.39
C PHE A 112 -0.99 1.89 10.19
N TYR A 113 -1.29 3.01 9.55
CA TYR A 113 -1.87 4.18 10.23
C TYR A 113 -3.24 3.88 10.83
N LEU A 114 -4.15 3.28 10.05
CA LEU A 114 -5.49 2.93 10.52
C LEU A 114 -5.44 1.98 11.72
N PHE A 115 -4.55 0.98 11.69
CA PHE A 115 -4.42 -0.01 12.76
C PHE A 115 -3.86 0.57 14.05
N ASN A 116 -2.92 1.50 13.96
CA ASN A 116 -2.38 2.18 15.13
C ASN A 116 -3.29 3.31 15.65
N LEU A 117 -4.12 3.91 14.80
CA LEU A 117 -5.06 4.96 15.19
C LEU A 117 -6.34 4.41 15.84
N LEU A 118 -6.89 3.32 15.30
CA LEU A 118 -8.21 2.81 15.69
C LEU A 118 -8.15 1.53 16.55
N GLY A 119 -7.00 0.86 16.60
CA GLY A 119 -6.77 -0.35 17.38
C GLY A 119 -5.81 -0.13 18.55
N GLY A 120 -5.56 -1.19 19.32
CA GLY A 120 -4.61 -1.15 20.42
C GLY A 120 -5.25 -0.69 21.73
N GLN A 121 -4.42 -0.27 22.69
CA GLN A 121 -4.90 0.24 23.98
C GLN A 121 -5.26 1.72 23.85
N SER A 122 -6.48 2.09 24.26
CA SER A 122 -6.85 3.49 24.44
C SER A 122 -6.21 4.09 25.69
N ALA A 123 -6.24 5.41 25.82
CA ALA A 123 -5.83 6.12 27.03
C ALA A 123 -6.61 5.65 28.28
N GLU A 124 -7.86 5.17 28.10
CA GLU A 124 -8.71 4.61 29.14
C GLU A 124 -8.41 3.12 29.44
N GLY A 125 -7.36 2.55 28.84
CA GLY A 125 -6.93 1.15 29.05
C GLY A 125 -7.74 0.11 28.28
N LYS A 126 -8.80 0.49 27.56
CA LYS A 126 -9.62 -0.44 26.77
C LYS A 126 -8.87 -0.89 25.52
N LYS A 127 -8.77 -2.20 25.31
CA LYS A 127 -8.14 -2.77 24.11
C LYS A 127 -9.15 -2.88 22.97
N ARG A 128 -8.90 -2.16 21.88
CA ARG A 128 -9.65 -2.23 20.62
C ARG A 128 -8.99 -3.21 19.65
N LYS A 129 -9.81 -4.02 18.98
CA LYS A 129 -9.40 -5.01 17.96
C LYS A 129 -10.11 -4.71 16.65
N PHE A 130 -9.50 -5.10 15.54
CA PHE A 130 -10.14 -5.09 14.22
C PHE A 130 -10.91 -6.38 14.01
N PHE A 131 -12.10 -6.27 13.45
CA PHE A 131 -12.94 -7.39 13.07
C PHE A 131 -13.03 -7.44 11.54
N PHE A 132 -12.69 -8.59 10.98
CA PHE A 132 -12.76 -8.85 9.54
C PHE A 132 -13.87 -9.88 9.29
N PRO A 133 -15.11 -9.43 8.97
CA PRO A 133 -16.28 -10.32 8.95
C PRO A 133 -16.16 -11.48 7.97
N SER A 134 -15.54 -11.26 6.80
CA SER A 134 -15.47 -12.26 5.73
C SER A 134 -14.33 -13.28 5.87
N LEU A 135 -13.37 -13.07 6.78
CA LEU A 135 -12.25 -14.02 6.97
C LEU A 135 -12.64 -15.26 7.79
N ARG A 136 -13.79 -15.24 8.47
CA ARG A 136 -14.24 -16.36 9.31
C ARG A 136 -14.53 -17.61 8.48
N ASN A 137 -15.14 -17.44 7.31
CA ASN A 137 -15.53 -18.55 6.43
C ASN A 137 -14.33 -19.27 5.75
N ILE A 138 -13.14 -18.66 5.70
CA ILE A 138 -11.95 -19.26 5.07
C ILE A 138 -11.26 -20.23 6.04
N LEU A 139 -11.30 -19.98 7.35
CA LEU A 139 -10.71 -20.87 8.36
C LEU A 139 -11.59 -22.10 8.67
N ASP A 140 -12.89 -22.00 8.37
CA ASP A 140 -13.88 -23.08 8.57
C ASP A 140 -14.05 -23.95 7.30
N MET A 141 -13.28 -23.69 6.24
CA MET A 141 -13.34 -24.45 4.99
C MET A 141 -12.61 -25.80 5.18
N PRO A 142 -13.26 -26.95 4.91
CA PRO A 142 -12.59 -28.24 5.02
C PRO A 142 -11.39 -28.25 4.07
N MET A 143 -10.23 -28.69 4.59
CA MET A 143 -9.06 -28.92 3.75
C MET A 143 -9.42 -30.00 2.73
N PRO A 144 -9.12 -29.80 1.43
CA PRO A 144 -9.26 -30.88 0.46
C PRO A 144 -8.35 -32.05 0.87
N ASP A 145 -8.86 -33.27 0.74
CA ASP A 145 -8.15 -34.53 1.03
C ASP A 145 -6.82 -34.65 0.26
#